data_AF-F3FND0-F1
#
_entry.id   AF-F3FND0-F1
#
_cell.length_a   1.000
_cell.length_b   1.000
_cell.length_c   1.000
_cell.angle_alpha   90.00
_cell.angle_beta   90.00
_cell.angle_gamma   90.00
#
_symmetry.space_group_name_H-M   'P 1'
#
loop_
_entity.id
_entity.type
_entity.pdbx_description
1 polymer ?
#
loop_
_entity_poly.entity_id
_entity_poly.type
_entity_poly.pdbx_seq_one_letter_code
_entity_poly.pdbx_strand_id
1 'polypeptide(L)'
;MNAPDKAGTRHRAIPAAVDLDALIRAEHRDPFSILGPHGDGGSGQYVCAYLPAALSVRLLARDDGRELGEMEMSEVPGFFVGHLEHPQPYLLKINWAGGEQITEDPYSFGPLLGEMDLYLFAEGNHRDLSSCLGAQVTSVDGVDGVRFAVWAPNARRVSVVGSFNSWDGRRHPMRMRHPTGVWEIFVPRLQPGEVYKYEILGAHGILPLKSDPMA
;
A
#
# COMPACT_ATOMS: atom_id res chain seq x y z
N MET A 1 38.22 14.01 7.72
CA MET A 1 37.15 13.22 7.08
C MET A 1 35.96 13.24 8.02
N ASN A 2 35.05 14.19 7.85
CA ASN A 2 33.84 14.28 8.67
C ASN A 2 32.82 13.28 8.13
N ALA A 3 32.31 12.41 9.00
CA ALA A 3 31.18 11.53 8.69
C ALA A 3 29.99 12.40 8.24
N PRO A 4 29.18 11.96 7.26
CA PRO A 4 27.98 12.69 6.89
C PRO A 4 27.00 12.66 8.06
N ASP A 5 26.37 13.81 8.28
CA ASP A 5 25.42 14.07 9.33
C ASP A 5 24.15 13.21 9.14
N LYS A 6 24.04 12.10 9.89
CA LYS A 6 22.90 11.18 9.86
C LYS A 6 21.58 11.84 10.32
N ALA A 7 21.63 13.01 10.96
CA ALA A 7 20.45 13.72 11.44
C ALA A 7 19.64 14.38 10.31
N GLY A 8 20.33 14.89 9.27
CA GLY A 8 19.69 15.57 8.13
C GLY A 8 18.89 14.64 7.22
N THR A 9 19.34 13.40 7.04
CA THR A 9 18.66 12.39 6.21
C THR A 9 17.43 11.81 6.92
N ARG A 10 17.49 11.62 8.26
CA ARG A 10 16.34 11.13 9.06
C ARG A 10 15.09 12.02 8.96
N HIS A 11 15.26 13.34 8.88
CA HIS A 11 14.15 14.29 8.84
C HIS A 11 13.32 14.24 7.55
N ARG A 12 13.85 13.66 6.46
CA ARG A 12 13.15 13.57 5.18
C ARG A 12 12.39 12.26 4.98
N ALA A 13 12.71 11.24 5.77
CA ALA A 13 12.12 9.91 5.71
C ALA A 13 10.82 9.78 6.52
N ILE A 14 10.67 10.62 7.55
CA ILE A 14 9.48 10.61 8.40
C ILE A 14 8.45 11.56 7.76
N PRO A 15 7.26 11.06 7.39
CA PRO A 15 6.18 11.90 6.87
C PRO A 15 5.80 12.99 7.87
N ALA A 16 5.14 14.05 7.39
CA ALA A 16 4.65 15.08 8.28
C ALA A 16 3.69 14.48 9.31
N ALA A 17 3.68 15.02 10.54
CA ALA A 17 2.85 14.49 11.63
C ALA A 17 1.36 14.40 11.24
N VAL A 18 0.88 15.35 10.43
CA VAL A 18 -0.50 15.35 9.91
C VAL A 18 -0.82 14.10 9.07
N ASP A 19 0.16 13.60 8.32
CA ASP A 19 -0.04 12.44 7.47
C ASP A 19 0.01 11.14 8.27
N LEU A 20 0.93 11.08 9.24
CA LEU A 20 0.99 9.97 10.19
C LEU A 20 -0.30 9.86 11.00
N ASP A 21 -0.82 10.98 11.52
CA ASP A 21 -2.10 11.03 12.21
C ASP A 21 -3.25 10.55 11.31
N ALA A 22 -3.25 10.96 10.04
CA ALA A 22 -4.24 10.51 9.08
C ALA A 22 -4.13 9.01 8.76
N LEU A 23 -2.93 8.43 8.72
CA LEU A 23 -2.74 6.99 8.57
C LEU A 23 -3.28 6.22 9.79
N ILE A 24 -2.95 6.66 11.00
CA ILE A 24 -3.41 6.04 12.26
C ILE A 24 -4.94 6.03 12.34
N ARG A 25 -5.57 7.13 11.91
CA ARG A 25 -7.03 7.31 11.92
C ARG A 25 -7.75 6.66 10.74
N ALA A 26 -7.04 6.01 9.81
CA ALA A 26 -7.60 5.51 8.56
C ALA A 26 -8.31 6.62 7.76
N GLU A 27 -7.66 7.78 7.59
CA GLU A 27 -8.19 8.94 6.87
C GLU A 27 -7.27 9.44 5.74
N HIS A 28 -6.08 8.86 5.59
CA HIS A 28 -5.13 9.29 4.57
C HIS A 28 -5.69 9.07 3.15
N ARG A 29 -5.58 10.08 2.29
CA ARG A 29 -6.19 10.07 0.94
C ARG A 29 -5.29 9.49 -0.14
N ASP A 30 -3.98 9.60 0.05
CA ASP A 30 -2.97 9.13 -0.89
C ASP A 30 -1.90 8.31 -0.18
N PRO A 31 -2.22 7.10 0.34
CA PRO A 31 -1.27 6.32 1.13
C PRO A 31 0.04 6.01 0.37
N PHE A 32 0.03 5.99 -0.96
CA PHE A 32 1.22 5.74 -1.79
C PHE A 32 2.20 6.93 -1.82
N SER A 33 1.81 8.13 -1.39
CA SER A 33 2.75 9.23 -1.23
C SER A 33 3.68 9.06 -0.02
N ILE A 34 3.40 8.06 0.83
CA ILE A 34 4.09 7.83 2.09
C ILE A 34 4.56 6.40 2.23
N LEU A 35 3.70 5.43 1.94
CA LEU A 35 4.00 4.01 2.07
C LEU A 35 4.75 3.51 0.84
N GLY A 36 5.51 2.43 1.01
CA GLY A 36 6.34 1.86 -0.04
C GLY A 36 7.71 2.54 -0.17
N PRO A 37 8.40 2.33 -1.30
CA PRO A 37 9.71 2.90 -1.57
C PRO A 37 9.63 4.36 -2.04
N HIS A 38 10.48 5.22 -1.48
CA HIS A 38 10.63 6.64 -1.83
C HIS A 38 12.10 6.98 -1.98
N GLY A 39 12.47 7.76 -3.00
CA GLY A 39 13.87 8.21 -3.15
C GLY A 39 14.30 9.10 -1.97
N ASP A 40 15.54 8.93 -1.49
CA ASP A 40 16.07 9.75 -0.38
C ASP A 40 16.54 11.16 -0.83
N GLY A 41 16.45 11.45 -2.13
CA GLY A 41 16.97 12.67 -2.77
C GLY A 41 18.45 12.59 -3.14
N GLY A 42 19.08 11.45 -2.92
CA GLY A 42 20.41 11.08 -3.40
C GLY A 42 20.36 9.80 -4.23
N SER A 43 21.19 8.82 -3.89
CA SER A 43 21.30 7.55 -4.61
C SER A 43 20.58 6.39 -3.93
N GLY A 44 19.91 6.63 -2.79
CA GLY A 44 19.26 5.60 -1.99
C GLY A 44 17.74 5.70 -2.02
N GLN A 45 17.09 4.85 -1.21
CA GLN A 45 15.65 4.89 -1.01
C GLN A 45 15.27 4.65 0.45
N TYR A 46 14.23 5.33 0.90
CA TYR A 46 13.49 4.99 2.11
C TYR A 46 12.39 3.99 1.78
N VAL A 47 12.12 3.09 2.71
CA VAL A 47 10.97 2.19 2.68
C VAL A 47 10.13 2.50 3.90
N CYS A 48 8.86 2.83 3.70
CA CYS A 48 7.93 3.16 4.76
C CYS A 48 6.78 2.15 4.77
N ALA A 49 6.51 1.54 5.92
CA ALA A 49 5.45 0.55 6.07
C ALA A 49 4.61 0.84 7.30
N TYR A 50 3.28 0.84 7.16
CA TYR A 50 2.36 0.89 8.29
C TYR A 50 1.75 -0.49 8.54
N LEU A 51 2.27 -1.16 9.57
CA LEU A 51 1.97 -2.53 9.96
C LEU A 51 1.50 -2.56 11.43
N PRO A 52 0.23 -2.21 11.70
CA PRO A 52 -0.32 -2.24 13.05
C PRO A 52 -0.14 -3.60 13.72
N ALA A 53 0.39 -3.58 14.95
CA ALA A 53 0.72 -4.74 15.78
C ALA A 53 1.94 -5.57 15.36
N ALA A 54 2.72 -5.15 14.36
CA ALA A 54 4.03 -5.76 14.11
C ALA A 54 5.01 -5.40 15.23
N LEU A 55 5.84 -6.37 15.60
CA LEU A 55 6.87 -6.21 16.63
C LEU A 55 8.18 -5.67 16.05
N SER A 56 8.55 -6.15 14.87
CA SER A 56 9.71 -5.68 14.11
C SER A 56 9.57 -6.02 12.63
N VAL A 57 10.33 -5.30 11.80
CA VAL A 57 10.34 -5.52 10.34
C VAL A 57 11.78 -5.45 9.84
N ARG A 58 12.14 -6.37 8.94
CA ARG A 58 13.40 -6.36 8.20
C ARG A 58 13.14 -6.31 6.71
N LEU A 59 14.08 -5.72 5.98
CA LEU A 59 14.12 -5.74 4.53
C LEU A 59 15.00 -6.90 4.07
N LEU A 60 14.48 -7.72 3.14
CA LEU A 60 15.24 -8.75 2.46
C LEU A 60 15.35 -8.42 0.97
N ALA A 61 16.44 -8.81 0.32
CA ALA A 61 16.57 -8.75 -1.13
C ALA A 61 15.59 -9.72 -1.78
N ARG A 62 14.90 -9.28 -2.83
CA ARG A 62 13.82 -10.08 -3.45
C ARG A 62 14.33 -11.28 -4.22
N ASP A 63 15.55 -11.21 -4.76
CA ASP A 63 16.16 -12.20 -5.63
C ASP A 63 16.79 -13.38 -4.86
N ASP A 64 17.54 -13.10 -3.79
CA ASP A 64 18.29 -14.12 -3.04
C ASP A 64 17.90 -14.23 -1.56
N GLY A 65 17.02 -13.36 -1.06
CA GLY A 65 16.57 -13.35 0.33
C GLY A 65 17.59 -12.81 1.33
N ARG A 66 18.71 -12.25 0.88
CA ARG A 66 19.74 -11.65 1.73
C ARG A 66 19.16 -10.51 2.55
N GLU A 67 19.52 -10.44 3.83
CA GLU A 67 19.12 -9.32 4.69
C GLU A 67 19.74 -8.00 4.20
N LEU A 68 18.89 -7.01 3.98
CA LEU A 68 19.27 -5.66 3.56
C LEU A 68 19.35 -4.69 4.73
N GLY A 69 18.59 -4.94 5.80
CA GLY A 69 18.62 -4.14 7.02
C GLY A 69 17.34 -4.27 7.85
N GLU A 70 17.40 -3.79 9.09
CA GLU A 70 16.25 -3.68 9.99
C GLU A 70 15.58 -2.31 9.81
N MET A 71 14.25 -2.28 9.89
CA MET A 71 13.48 -1.02 9.85
C MET A 71 13.30 -0.48 11.27
N GLU A 72 13.50 0.82 11.44
CA GLU A 72 13.28 1.52 12.72
C GLU A 72 11.78 1.79 12.87
N MET A 73 11.17 1.32 13.97
CA MET A 73 9.82 1.74 14.33
C MET A 73 9.88 3.20 14.79
N SER A 74 9.01 4.05 14.24
CA SER A 74 8.92 5.45 14.65
C SER A 74 8.20 5.59 15.99
N GLU A 75 8.03 6.83 16.45
CA GLU A 75 7.20 7.14 17.63
C GLU A 75 5.72 6.74 17.43
N VAL A 76 5.30 6.51 16.18
CA VAL A 76 3.98 6.00 15.84
C VAL A 76 4.02 4.46 15.85
N PRO A 77 3.30 3.79 16.77
CA PRO A 77 3.31 2.34 16.83
C PRO A 77 2.87 1.70 15.51
N GLY A 78 3.68 0.78 15.02
CA GLY A 78 3.44 0.06 13.77
C GLY A 78 3.85 0.82 12.51
N PHE A 79 4.36 2.06 12.59
CA PHE A 79 4.97 2.74 11.46
C PHE A 79 6.49 2.48 11.46
N PHE A 80 6.99 1.91 10.38
CA PHE A 80 8.38 1.51 10.24
C PHE A 80 9.04 2.25 9.08
N VAL A 81 10.31 2.63 9.27
CA VAL A 81 11.14 3.27 8.26
C VAL A 81 12.45 2.50 8.10
N GLY A 82 12.71 2.03 6.90
CA GLY A 82 13.99 1.44 6.49
C GLY A 82 14.71 2.35 5.49
N HIS A 83 16.02 2.21 5.38
CA HIS A 83 16.83 2.88 4.36
C HIS A 83 17.68 1.87 3.63
N LEU A 84 17.75 2.00 2.31
CA LEU A 84 18.59 1.20 1.42
C LEU A 84 19.54 2.14 0.69
N GLU A 85 20.83 1.77 0.64
CA GLU A 85 21.87 2.59 0.01
C GLU A 85 21.63 2.81 -1.49
N HIS A 86 20.92 1.88 -2.13
CA HIS A 86 20.52 1.91 -3.53
C HIS A 86 19.07 1.44 -3.71
N PRO A 87 18.30 2.02 -4.66
CA PRO A 87 17.01 1.50 -5.06
C PRO A 87 17.12 0.07 -5.58
N GLN A 88 16.37 -0.83 -4.96
CA GLN A 88 16.27 -2.24 -5.36
C GLN A 88 14.95 -2.86 -4.88
N PRO A 89 14.44 -3.91 -5.55
CA PRO A 89 13.31 -4.69 -5.06
C PRO A 89 13.62 -5.38 -3.73
N TYR A 90 12.63 -5.43 -2.84
CA TYR A 90 12.76 -6.00 -1.51
C TYR A 90 11.52 -6.80 -1.09
N LEU A 91 11.66 -7.55 -0.01
CA LEU A 91 10.57 -8.17 0.74
C LEU A 91 10.54 -7.62 2.16
N LEU A 92 9.34 -7.55 2.73
CA LEU A 92 9.14 -7.28 4.16
C LEU A 92 9.15 -8.61 4.90
N LYS A 93 10.11 -8.77 5.81
CA LYS A 93 10.13 -9.82 6.81
C LYS A 93 9.55 -9.27 8.11
N ILE A 94 8.29 -9.58 8.37
CA ILE A 94 7.49 -9.00 9.45
C ILE A 94 7.37 -10.01 10.59
N ASN A 95 7.73 -9.58 11.79
CA ASN A 95 7.56 -10.37 13.00
C ASN A 95 6.30 -9.93 13.74
N TRP A 96 5.34 -10.84 13.91
CA TRP A 96 4.12 -10.65 14.66
C TRP A 96 4.17 -11.45 15.96
N ALA A 97 3.30 -11.12 16.93
CA ALA A 97 3.18 -11.93 18.15
C ALA A 97 2.81 -13.41 17.88
N GLY A 98 2.13 -13.68 16.75
CA GLY A 98 1.68 -15.01 16.34
C GLY A 98 2.60 -15.74 15.35
N GLY A 99 3.71 -15.13 14.92
CA GLY A 99 4.64 -15.74 13.96
C GLY A 99 5.26 -14.75 12.99
N GLU A 100 6.03 -15.29 12.04
CA GLU A 100 6.76 -14.53 11.03
C GLU A 100 6.05 -14.60 9.68
N GLN A 101 6.08 -13.50 8.94
CA GLN A 101 5.57 -13.41 7.57
C GLN A 101 6.62 -12.77 6.66
N ILE A 102 6.88 -13.37 5.50
CA ILE A 102 7.69 -12.75 4.44
C ILE A 102 6.78 -12.49 3.25
N THR A 103 6.71 -11.24 2.80
CA THR A 103 5.82 -10.81 1.70
C THR A 103 6.37 -9.59 0.99
N GLU A 104 5.95 -9.38 -0.26
CA GLU A 104 6.13 -8.12 -0.97
C GLU A 104 5.31 -7.02 -0.28
N ASP A 105 5.79 -5.77 -0.40
CA ASP A 105 5.04 -4.59 0.04
C ASP A 105 3.96 -4.23 -1.00
N PRO A 106 2.65 -4.21 -0.65
CA PRO A 106 1.58 -3.76 -1.56
C PRO A 106 1.83 -2.37 -2.17
N TYR A 107 2.52 -1.48 -1.45
CA TYR A 107 2.80 -0.11 -1.87
C TYR A 107 4.07 0.02 -2.72
N SER A 108 4.79 -1.08 -2.95
CA SER A 108 5.91 -1.13 -3.91
C SER A 108 5.45 -1.27 -5.36
N PHE A 109 4.19 -1.64 -5.60
CA PHE A 109 3.63 -1.81 -6.94
C PHE A 109 3.04 -0.51 -7.50
N GLY A 110 3.38 -0.20 -8.74
CA GLY A 110 2.90 0.97 -9.46
C GLY A 110 1.41 0.95 -9.81
N PRO A 111 0.91 1.96 -10.53
CA PRO A 111 -0.43 1.96 -11.10
C PRO A 111 -0.63 0.80 -12.10
N LEU A 112 -1.73 0.06 -11.96
CA LEU A 112 -1.97 -1.16 -12.75
C LEU A 112 -3.08 -0.98 -13.78
N LEU A 113 -4.07 -0.13 -13.50
CA LEU A 113 -5.04 0.27 -14.51
C LEU A 113 -4.38 1.17 -15.57
N GLY A 114 -4.53 0.81 -16.84
CA GLY A 114 -4.03 1.59 -17.96
C GLY A 114 -4.81 2.90 -18.13
N GLU A 115 -4.14 3.95 -18.61
CA GLU A 115 -4.77 5.25 -18.85
C GLU A 115 -5.91 5.17 -19.87
N MET A 116 -5.80 4.28 -20.88
CA MET A 116 -6.86 4.05 -21.87
C MET A 116 -8.11 3.44 -21.25
N ASP A 117 -7.96 2.47 -20.36
CA ASP A 117 -9.09 1.83 -19.66
C ASP A 117 -9.83 2.84 -18.80
N LEU A 118 -9.07 3.68 -18.08
CA LEU A 118 -9.61 4.78 -17.28
C LEU A 118 -10.32 5.83 -18.16
N TYR A 119 -9.76 6.17 -19.31
CA TYR A 119 -10.38 7.09 -20.27
C TYR A 119 -11.72 6.54 -20.80
N LEU A 120 -11.73 5.32 -21.29
CA LEU A 120 -12.93 4.65 -21.81
C LEU A 120 -13.99 4.48 -20.72
N PHE A 121 -13.57 4.23 -19.46
CA PHE A 121 -14.45 4.21 -18.31
C PHE A 121 -15.11 5.58 -18.08
N ALA A 122 -14.33 6.66 -18.10
CA ALA A 122 -14.81 8.02 -17.88
C ALA A 122 -15.82 8.48 -18.95
N GLU A 123 -15.65 8.03 -20.20
CA GLU A 123 -16.60 8.31 -21.29
C GLU A 123 -17.86 7.42 -21.27
N GLY A 124 -17.92 6.41 -20.40
CA GLY A 124 -19.00 5.41 -20.39
C GLY A 124 -18.96 4.46 -21.59
N ASN A 125 -17.82 4.38 -22.29
CA ASN A 125 -17.63 3.59 -23.51
C ASN A 125 -16.92 2.24 -23.26
N HIS A 126 -16.53 1.95 -22.02
CA HIS A 126 -15.84 0.71 -21.68
C HIS A 126 -16.80 -0.49 -21.73
N ARG A 127 -16.64 -1.35 -22.74
CA ARG A 127 -17.54 -2.50 -22.98
C ARG A 127 -17.28 -3.69 -22.06
N ASP A 128 -16.12 -3.75 -21.42
CA ASP A 128 -15.75 -4.82 -20.49
C ASP A 128 -15.31 -4.22 -19.14
N LEU A 129 -16.26 -3.65 -18.40
CA LEU A 129 -15.97 -3.05 -17.08
C LEU A 129 -15.43 -4.08 -16.09
N SER A 130 -15.77 -5.36 -16.26
CA SER A 130 -15.31 -6.46 -15.43
C SER A 130 -13.81 -6.69 -15.50
N SER A 131 -13.14 -6.46 -16.63
CA SER A 131 -11.68 -6.59 -16.69
C SER A 131 -10.93 -5.44 -15.99
N CYS A 132 -11.61 -4.32 -15.73
CA CYS A 132 -11.00 -3.15 -15.08
C CYS A 132 -11.38 -3.02 -13.60
N LEU A 133 -12.63 -3.24 -13.25
CA LEU A 133 -13.15 -3.10 -11.88
C LEU A 133 -13.31 -4.47 -11.21
N GLY A 134 -13.46 -4.45 -9.89
CA GLY A 134 -13.61 -5.63 -9.06
C GLY A 134 -12.28 -6.21 -8.56
N ALA A 135 -12.34 -7.45 -8.09
CA ALA A 135 -11.15 -8.24 -7.76
C ALA A 135 -10.70 -9.07 -8.96
N GLN A 136 -9.44 -8.88 -9.38
CA GLN A 136 -8.83 -9.59 -10.50
C GLN A 136 -7.59 -10.34 -10.02
N VAL A 137 -7.62 -11.66 -10.13
CA VAL A 137 -6.44 -12.51 -9.89
C VAL A 137 -5.46 -12.27 -11.04
N THR A 138 -4.25 -11.83 -10.71
CA THR A 138 -3.25 -11.42 -11.71
C THR A 138 -1.84 -11.61 -11.18
N SER A 139 -0.85 -11.51 -12.07
CA SER A 139 0.57 -11.55 -11.74
C SER A 139 1.21 -10.21 -12.12
N VAL A 140 1.90 -9.58 -11.17
CA VAL A 140 2.59 -8.30 -11.36
C VAL A 140 4.05 -8.48 -11.00
N ASP A 141 4.95 -8.17 -11.93
CA ASP A 141 6.39 -8.38 -11.78
C ASP A 141 6.78 -9.80 -11.35
N GLY A 142 5.99 -10.81 -11.77
CA GLY A 142 6.18 -12.22 -11.40
C GLY A 142 5.68 -12.60 -10.00
N VAL A 143 4.87 -11.75 -9.35
CA VAL A 143 4.21 -12.04 -8.08
C VAL A 143 2.72 -12.19 -8.33
N ASP A 144 2.20 -13.37 -7.99
CA ASP A 144 0.76 -13.63 -8.05
C ASP A 144 0.05 -12.94 -6.87
N GLY A 145 -1.15 -12.44 -7.13
CA GLY A 145 -1.99 -11.79 -6.13
C GLY A 145 -3.32 -11.35 -6.71
N VAL A 146 -3.95 -10.40 -6.04
CA VAL A 146 -5.25 -9.86 -6.46
C VAL A 146 -5.16 -8.35 -6.57
N ARG A 147 -5.51 -7.82 -7.75
CA ARG A 147 -5.76 -6.40 -7.95
C ARG A 147 -7.21 -6.11 -7.61
N PHE A 148 -7.44 -5.19 -6.69
CA PHE A 148 -8.75 -4.64 -6.38
C PHE A 148 -8.92 -3.29 -7.04
N ALA A 149 -10.08 -3.05 -7.66
CA ALA A 149 -10.43 -1.75 -8.21
C ALA A 149 -11.91 -1.44 -8.00
N VAL A 150 -12.23 -0.24 -7.52
CA VAL A 150 -13.62 0.18 -7.31
C VAL A 150 -13.82 1.65 -7.64
N TRP A 151 -14.91 1.96 -8.33
CA TRP A 151 -15.28 3.35 -8.61
C TRP A 151 -15.98 3.97 -7.41
N ALA A 152 -15.35 4.99 -6.81
CA ALA A 152 -15.88 5.71 -5.66
C ALA A 152 -15.34 7.16 -5.68
N PRO A 153 -15.76 7.99 -6.64
CA PRO A 153 -15.12 9.29 -6.93
C PRO A 153 -15.28 10.30 -5.79
N ASN A 154 -16.35 10.17 -5.01
CA ASN A 154 -16.64 11.06 -3.87
C ASN A 154 -16.11 10.53 -2.53
N ALA A 155 -15.43 9.37 -2.52
CA ALA A 155 -14.82 8.85 -1.32
C ALA A 155 -13.60 9.72 -0.92
N ARG A 156 -13.38 9.89 0.37
CA ARG A 156 -12.14 10.46 0.91
C ARG A 156 -11.04 9.40 0.99
N ARG A 157 -11.42 8.15 1.23
CA ARG A 157 -10.53 6.98 1.28
C ARG A 157 -11.35 5.74 0.95
N VAL A 158 -10.70 4.79 0.27
CA VAL A 158 -11.17 3.41 0.18
C VAL A 158 -10.07 2.47 0.68
N SER A 159 -10.43 1.43 1.41
CA SER A 159 -9.54 0.31 1.74
C SER A 159 -10.21 -1.01 1.37
N VAL A 160 -9.42 -1.99 0.96
CA VAL A 160 -9.89 -3.37 0.87
C VAL A 160 -9.71 -4.05 2.23
N VAL A 161 -10.76 -4.68 2.74
CA VAL A 161 -10.77 -5.37 4.03
C VAL A 161 -11.26 -6.79 3.87
N GLY A 162 -10.67 -7.72 4.62
CA GLY A 162 -11.02 -9.14 4.56
C GLY A 162 -10.27 -9.94 5.61
N SER A 163 -10.43 -11.27 5.55
CA SER A 163 -9.77 -12.17 6.50
C SER A 163 -8.24 -12.00 6.51
N PHE A 164 -7.64 -11.83 5.33
CA PHE A 164 -6.20 -11.62 5.13
C PHE A 164 -5.60 -10.40 5.86
N ASN A 165 -6.42 -9.44 6.26
CA ASN A 165 -5.96 -8.27 7.01
C ASN A 165 -6.72 -8.05 8.32
N SER A 166 -7.40 -9.09 8.81
CA SER A 166 -8.22 -9.05 10.03
C SER A 166 -9.35 -8.02 9.99
N TRP A 167 -9.87 -7.72 8.79
CA TRP A 167 -10.89 -6.70 8.56
C TRP A 167 -10.46 -5.28 8.99
N ASP A 168 -9.16 -5.00 9.04
CA ASP A 168 -8.61 -3.70 9.44
C ASP A 168 -8.36 -2.79 8.23
N GLY A 169 -9.21 -1.77 8.07
CA GLY A 169 -9.14 -0.78 7.00
C GLY A 169 -7.88 0.08 6.99
N ARG A 170 -7.07 0.07 8.04
CA ARG A 170 -5.78 0.78 8.08
C ARG A 170 -4.68 0.08 7.29
N ARG A 171 -4.80 -1.23 7.04
CA ARG A 171 -3.70 -2.04 6.48
C ARG A 171 -3.59 -1.94 4.96
N HIS A 172 -4.71 -1.87 4.25
CA HIS A 172 -4.73 -1.82 2.78
C HIS A 172 -5.56 -0.65 2.21
N PRO A 173 -5.32 0.61 2.62
CA PRO A 173 -5.84 1.77 1.90
C PRO A 173 -5.36 1.84 0.45
N MET A 174 -6.28 2.18 -0.44
CA MET A 174 -6.12 2.15 -1.89
C MET A 174 -5.64 3.51 -2.43
N ARG A 175 -5.07 3.52 -3.63
CA ARG A 175 -4.73 4.75 -4.38
C ARG A 175 -5.92 5.22 -5.20
N MET A 176 -6.27 6.50 -5.13
CA MET A 176 -7.21 7.10 -6.08
C MET A 176 -6.51 7.42 -7.41
N ARG A 177 -7.12 7.03 -8.53
CA ARG A 177 -6.72 7.43 -9.89
C ARG A 177 -7.50 8.66 -10.29
N HIS A 178 -6.77 9.74 -10.55
CA HIS A 178 -7.33 11.00 -11.03
C HIS A 178 -7.27 11.09 -12.55
N PRO A 179 -8.26 11.76 -13.20
CA PRO A 179 -9.44 12.38 -12.62
C PRO A 179 -10.64 11.42 -12.44
N THR A 180 -10.50 10.14 -12.80
CA THR A 180 -11.61 9.18 -12.93
C THR A 180 -12.28 8.78 -11.62
N GLY A 181 -11.58 8.89 -10.50
CA GLY A 181 -12.12 8.53 -9.17
C GLY A 181 -12.25 7.02 -8.95
N VAL A 182 -11.48 6.23 -9.71
CA VAL A 182 -11.30 4.79 -9.47
C VAL A 182 -10.22 4.60 -8.43
N TRP A 183 -10.49 3.78 -7.43
CA TRP A 183 -9.51 3.39 -6.41
C TRP A 183 -8.92 2.04 -6.79
N GLU A 184 -7.60 1.86 -6.65
CA GLU A 184 -6.95 0.58 -6.90
C GLU A 184 -5.86 0.23 -5.86
N ILE A 185 -5.62 -1.07 -5.68
CA ILE A 185 -4.45 -1.63 -5.00
C ILE A 185 -4.18 -3.05 -5.50
N PHE A 186 -2.92 -3.48 -5.46
CA PHE A 186 -2.55 -4.88 -5.62
C PHE A 186 -2.14 -5.47 -4.28
N VAL A 187 -2.76 -6.58 -3.90
CA VAL A 187 -2.41 -7.33 -2.68
C VAL A 187 -1.64 -8.57 -3.12
N PRO A 188 -0.31 -8.62 -2.91
CA PRO A 188 0.52 -9.74 -3.31
C PRO A 188 0.18 -10.98 -2.49
N ARG A 189 0.38 -12.16 -3.10
CA ARG A 189 0.19 -13.49 -2.51
C ARG A 189 -1.24 -13.82 -2.03
N LEU A 190 -2.20 -12.91 -2.25
CA LEU A 190 -3.59 -13.17 -1.93
C LEU A 190 -4.17 -14.23 -2.87
N GLN A 191 -4.84 -15.22 -2.29
CA GLN A 191 -5.34 -16.36 -3.04
C GLN A 191 -6.76 -16.11 -3.58
N PRO A 192 -7.13 -16.74 -4.71
CA PRO A 192 -8.51 -16.73 -5.19
C PRO A 192 -9.48 -17.29 -4.12
N GLY A 193 -10.67 -16.70 -4.03
CA GLY A 193 -11.73 -17.14 -3.10
C GLY A 193 -11.70 -16.48 -1.72
N GLU A 194 -10.74 -15.60 -1.45
CA GLU A 194 -10.71 -14.79 -0.23
C GLU A 194 -11.92 -13.86 -0.13
N VAL A 195 -12.51 -13.82 1.06
CA VAL A 195 -13.67 -12.95 1.33
C VAL A 195 -13.19 -11.54 1.61
N TYR A 196 -13.73 -10.57 0.89
CA TYR A 196 -13.40 -9.16 1.04
C TYR A 196 -14.62 -8.25 0.96
N LYS A 197 -14.43 -7.01 1.42
CA LYS A 197 -15.31 -5.85 1.25
C LYS A 197 -14.47 -4.59 1.06
N TYR A 198 -15.12 -3.51 0.65
CA TYR A 198 -14.55 -2.18 0.67
C TYR A 198 -15.00 -1.42 1.92
N GLU A 199 -14.03 -0.87 2.66
CA GLU A 199 -14.27 0.11 3.71
C GLU A 199 -14.09 1.51 3.13
N ILE A 200 -15.19 2.28 3.06
CA ILE A 200 -15.21 3.58 2.40
C ILE A 200 -15.40 4.68 3.43
N LEU A 201 -14.46 5.63 3.46
CA LEU A 201 -14.62 6.88 4.20
C LEU A 201 -15.27 7.90 3.28
N GLY A 202 -16.51 8.27 3.56
CA GLY A 202 -17.24 9.33 2.85
C GLY A 202 -16.96 10.72 3.44
N ALA A 203 -17.62 11.74 2.90
CA ALA A 203 -17.53 13.11 3.40
C ALA A 203 -17.98 13.26 4.87
N HIS A 204 -18.92 12.42 5.33
CA HIS A 204 -19.54 12.48 6.65
C HIS A 204 -19.08 11.35 7.60
N GLY A 205 -18.01 10.63 7.26
CA GLY A 205 -17.48 9.54 8.08
C GLY A 205 -17.49 8.18 7.38
N ILE A 206 -17.20 7.14 8.15
CA ILE A 206 -17.07 5.76 7.64
C ILE A 206 -18.47 5.24 7.27
N LEU A 207 -18.58 4.69 6.06
CA LEU A 207 -19.80 4.05 5.58
C LEU A 207 -19.84 2.57 6.00
N PRO A 208 -21.02 1.93 6.04
CA PRO A 208 -21.11 0.48 6.21
C PRO A 208 -20.29 -0.23 5.12
N LEU A 209 -19.59 -1.30 5.52
CA LEU A 209 -18.76 -2.10 4.60
C LEU A 209 -19.54 -2.49 3.36
N LYS A 210 -18.99 -2.18 2.20
CA LYS A 210 -19.62 -2.40 0.89
C LYS A 210 -19.09 -3.68 0.27
N SER A 211 -20.00 -4.52 -0.21
CA SER A 211 -19.64 -5.59 -1.14
C SER A 211 -19.13 -4.98 -2.44
N ASP A 212 -18.36 -5.75 -3.20
CA ASP A 212 -17.93 -5.34 -4.52
C ASP A 212 -19.14 -5.23 -5.47
N PRO A 213 -19.34 -4.08 -6.14
CA PRO A 213 -20.38 -3.96 -7.17
C PRO A 213 -20.23 -4.93 -8.34
N MET A 214 -19.03 -5.48 -8.55
CA MET A 214 -18.68 -6.37 -9.65
C MET A 214 -18.58 -7.85 -9.26
N ALA A 215 -18.83 -8.21 -7.99
CA ALA A 215 -18.77 -9.60 -7.51
C ALA A 215 -19.97 -10.46 -7.94
#